data_AF-A0AAI8YXG9-F1
#
_entry.id   AF-A0AAI8YXG9-F1
#
_cell.length_a   1.000
_cell.length_b   1.000
_cell.length_c   1.000
_cell.angle_alpha   90.00
_cell.angle_beta   90.00
_cell.angle_gamma   90.00
#
_symmetry.space_group_name_H-M   'P 1'
#
loop_
_entity.id
_entity.type
_entity.pdbx_description
1 polymer ?
#
loop_
_entity_poly.entity_id
_entity_poly.type
_entity_poly.pdbx_seq_one_letter_code
_entity_poly.pdbx_strand_id
1 'polypeptide(L)'
;MPHEDGNAYSPVVATVSLGGSVVLDVTSKPHTDEEDEGAEKKKKKAWRILQEPRSLLVTTGAAYSETLHGIAEVREDVDLRKGTVVNWELLGDPGRVGEEGGGKNVRETRISLTFREVRRVSAIGGKILGKGRGGG
;
A
#
# COMPACT_ATOMS: atom_id res chain seq x y z
N MET A 1 2.68 -4.60 -9.68
CA MET A 1 3.73 -5.27 -8.86
C MET A 1 3.66 -4.76 -7.42
N PRO A 2 3.81 -5.64 -6.40
CA PRO A 2 3.86 -5.23 -5.00
C PRO A 2 5.06 -4.33 -4.69
N HIS A 3 4.84 -3.23 -3.97
CA HIS A 3 5.87 -2.26 -3.57
C HIS A 3 5.50 -1.55 -2.27
N GLU A 4 6.42 -0.70 -1.78
CA GLU A 4 6.18 0.22 -0.68
C GLU A 4 6.51 1.66 -1.11
N ASP A 5 6.07 2.65 -0.33
CA ASP A 5 6.32 4.06 -0.62
C ASP A 5 7.77 4.51 -0.32
N GLY A 6 8.50 3.78 0.53
CA GLY A 6 9.89 4.07 0.89
C GLY A 6 10.05 5.15 1.97
N ASN A 7 11.20 5.12 2.65
CA ASN A 7 11.47 5.89 3.89
C ASN A 7 11.68 7.41 3.72
N ALA A 8 11.61 7.94 2.50
CA ALA A 8 11.81 9.37 2.22
C ALA A 8 10.64 10.24 2.72
N TYR A 9 9.49 9.63 3.01
CA TYR A 9 8.26 10.31 3.38
C TYR A 9 7.95 10.19 4.88
N SER A 10 7.12 11.10 5.38
CA SER A 10 6.37 10.90 6.64
C SER A 10 5.59 9.58 6.53
N PRO A 11 5.41 8.78 7.61
CA PRO A 11 4.78 7.46 7.57
C PRO A 11 3.25 7.54 7.44
N VAL A 12 2.79 8.36 6.51
CA VAL A 12 1.39 8.64 6.17
C VAL A 12 1.32 8.90 4.66
N VAL A 13 0.54 8.10 3.95
CA VAL A 13 0.21 8.30 2.54
C VAL A 13 -1.30 8.33 2.37
N ALA A 14 -1.79 9.31 1.64
CA ALA A 14 -3.20 9.45 1.32
C ALA A 14 -3.40 9.25 -0.19
N THR A 15 -4.31 8.37 -0.58
CA THR A 15 -4.65 8.10 -1.98
C THR A 15 -6.14 8.35 -2.20
N VAL A 16 -6.45 9.31 -3.07
CA VAL A 16 -7.82 9.55 -3.56
C VAL A 16 -8.04 8.75 -4.83
N SER A 17 -9.16 8.02 -4.91
CA SER A 17 -9.54 7.24 -6.10
C SER A 17 -10.66 7.92 -6.89
N LEU A 18 -10.51 8.05 -8.20
CA LEU A 18 -11.46 8.69 -9.11
C LEU A 18 -11.72 7.78 -10.33
N GLY A 19 -12.93 7.82 -10.89
CA GLY A 19 -13.30 7.01 -12.07
C GLY A 19 -13.66 5.57 -11.71
N GLY A 20 -12.96 4.59 -12.30
CA GLY A 20 -13.20 3.17 -12.02
C GLY A 20 -12.78 2.72 -10.62
N SER A 21 -13.38 1.62 -10.16
CA SER A 21 -12.97 0.91 -8.93
C SER A 21 -11.82 -0.06 -9.19
N VAL A 22 -11.02 -0.34 -8.17
CA VAL A 22 -9.92 -1.33 -8.26
C VAL A 22 -9.70 -2.05 -6.94
N VAL A 23 -9.25 -3.30 -6.99
CA VAL A 23 -8.69 -3.98 -5.81
C VAL A 23 -7.22 -3.65 -5.64
N LEU A 24 -6.89 -3.14 -4.45
CA LEU A 24 -5.53 -3.04 -3.96
C LEU A 24 -5.20 -4.30 -3.14
N ASP A 25 -4.22 -5.06 -3.61
CA ASP A 25 -3.66 -6.19 -2.89
C ASP A 25 -2.61 -5.67 -1.90
N VAL A 26 -2.74 -6.04 -0.63
CA VAL A 26 -1.81 -5.71 0.45
C VAL A 26 -1.27 -6.99 1.05
N THR A 27 0.04 -7.08 1.26
CA THR A 27 0.70 -8.26 1.80
C THR A 27 1.71 -7.88 2.87
N SER A 28 1.93 -8.72 3.87
CA SER A 28 3.02 -8.53 4.82
C SER A 28 4.38 -8.62 4.12
N LYS A 29 5.31 -7.74 4.46
CA LYS A 29 6.70 -7.84 4.01
C LYS A 29 7.32 -9.18 4.46
N PRO A 30 8.22 -9.77 3.66
CA PRO A 30 9.03 -10.87 4.16
C PRO A 30 9.90 -10.37 5.32
N HIS A 31 9.90 -11.08 6.45
CA HIS A 31 10.91 -10.86 7.50
C HIS A 31 12.27 -11.29 6.96
N THR A 32 13.28 -10.43 7.10
CA THR A 32 14.66 -10.65 6.63
C THR A 32 15.54 -11.28 7.69
N ASP A 33 14.97 -11.93 8.71
CA ASP A 33 15.78 -12.60 9.73
C ASP A 33 16.35 -13.89 9.12
N GLU A 34 17.56 -13.79 8.57
CA GLU A 34 18.37 -14.86 7.97
C GLU A 34 18.93 -15.85 9.02
N GLU A 35 18.39 -15.93 10.25
CA GLU A 35 18.96 -16.76 11.34
C GLU A 35 18.00 -17.75 12.02
N ASP A 36 16.76 -17.92 11.54
CA ASP A 36 15.87 -18.97 12.07
C ASP A 36 15.78 -20.17 11.10
N GLU A 37 16.78 -21.06 11.13
CA GLU A 37 16.75 -22.40 10.50
C GLU A 37 15.71 -23.38 11.13
N GLY A 38 14.63 -22.87 11.72
CA GLY A 38 13.62 -23.68 12.39
C GLY A 38 12.24 -23.06 12.57
N ALA A 39 12.04 -21.78 12.18
CA ALA A 39 10.73 -21.17 12.30
C ALA A 39 9.83 -21.66 11.14
N GLU A 40 8.75 -22.36 11.48
CA GLU A 40 7.65 -22.66 10.54
C GLU A 40 7.40 -21.44 9.65
N LYS A 41 7.42 -21.63 8.33
CA LYS A 41 7.16 -20.56 7.34
C LYS A 41 5.85 -19.86 7.70
N LYS A 42 5.90 -18.77 8.47
CA LYS A 42 4.73 -17.99 8.85
C LYS A 42 4.04 -17.60 7.56
N LYS A 43 2.79 -18.06 7.39
CA LYS A 43 2.01 -17.78 6.17
C LYS A 43 1.99 -16.26 5.96
N LYS A 44 2.38 -15.81 4.77
CA LYS A 44 2.29 -14.40 4.38
C LYS A 44 0.84 -13.97 4.56
N LYS A 45 0.63 -12.91 5.33
CA LYS A 45 -0.70 -12.31 5.46
C LYS A 45 -0.99 -11.53 4.19
N ALA A 46 -2.21 -11.65 3.69
CA ALA A 46 -2.68 -10.97 2.50
C ALA A 46 -4.07 -10.41 2.76
N TRP A 47 -4.33 -9.24 2.20
CA TRP A 47 -5.57 -8.50 2.33
C TRP A 47 -5.91 -7.86 1.00
N ARG A 48 -7.20 -7.73 0.71
CA ARG A 48 -7.71 -7.07 -0.49
C ARG A 48 -8.58 -5.91 -0.05
N ILE A 49 -8.30 -4.72 -0.57
CA ILE A 49 -9.06 -3.50 -0.31
C ILE A 49 -9.71 -3.08 -1.63
N LEU A 50 -11.03 -3.00 -1.69
CA LEU A 50 -11.72 -2.46 -2.85
C LEU A 50 -11.80 -0.93 -2.73
N GLN A 51 -11.18 -0.22 -3.66
CA GLN A 51 -11.16 1.24 -3.72
C GLN A 51 -12.22 1.74 -4.71
N GLU A 52 -13.36 2.20 -4.19
CA GLU A 52 -14.44 2.80 -4.98
C GLU A 52 -14.07 4.23 -5.46
N PRO A 53 -14.68 4.75 -6.53
CA PRO A 53 -14.58 6.17 -6.85
C PRO A 53 -15.04 7.06 -5.72
N ARG A 54 -14.36 8.20 -5.55
CA ARG A 54 -14.60 9.19 -4.48
C ARG A 54 -14.26 8.65 -3.09
N SER A 55 -13.39 7.65 -3.00
CA SER A 55 -12.84 7.15 -1.73
C SER A 55 -11.46 7.75 -1.43
N LEU A 56 -11.14 7.81 -0.13
CA LEU A 56 -9.83 8.17 0.41
C LEU A 56 -9.28 6.96 1.17
N LEU A 57 -8.12 6.46 0.76
CA LEU A 57 -7.34 5.48 1.51
C LEU A 57 -6.18 6.20 2.21
N VAL A 58 -6.09 6.07 3.54
CA VAL A 58 -4.98 6.56 4.34
C VAL A 58 -4.16 5.37 4.85
N THR A 59 -2.92 5.25 4.39
CA THR A 59 -1.96 4.23 4.82
C THR A 59 -1.00 4.84 5.83
N THR A 60 -0.96 4.31 7.05
CA THR A 60 -0.10 4.82 8.13
C THR A 60 0.33 3.71 9.10
N GLY A 61 1.25 4.01 10.02
CA GLY A 61 1.74 3.08 11.04
C GLY A 61 2.29 1.79 10.43
N ALA A 62 1.94 0.64 11.02
CA ALA A 62 2.39 -0.67 10.54
C ALA A 62 1.96 -0.97 9.09
N ALA A 63 0.80 -0.47 8.65
CA ALA A 63 0.38 -0.65 7.26
C ALA A 63 1.35 0.03 6.28
N TYR A 64 1.94 1.18 6.68
CA TYR A 64 2.95 1.85 5.88
C TYR A 64 4.31 1.15 5.93
N SER A 65 4.76 0.75 7.12
CA SER A 65 6.14 0.25 7.31
C SER A 65 6.32 -1.25 7.09
N GLU A 66 5.28 -2.06 7.24
CA GLU A 66 5.38 -3.53 7.30
C GLU A 66 4.63 -4.25 6.17
N THR A 67 4.01 -3.51 5.25
CA THR A 67 3.26 -4.10 4.13
C THR A 67 3.81 -3.68 2.78
N LEU A 68 3.57 -4.52 1.79
CA LEU A 68 3.71 -4.23 0.37
C LEU A 68 2.30 -4.15 -0.22
N HIS A 69 2.07 -3.17 -1.09
CA HIS A 69 0.80 -3.02 -1.78
C HIS A 69 0.98 -3.01 -3.31
N GLY A 70 -0.04 -3.41 -4.04
CA GLY A 70 0.00 -3.44 -5.49
C GLY A 70 -1.37 -3.61 -6.10
N ILE A 71 -1.48 -3.19 -7.36
CA ILE A 71 -2.64 -3.47 -8.19
C ILE A 71 -2.22 -4.57 -9.18
N ALA A 72 -2.94 -5.70 -9.18
CA ALA A 72 -2.73 -6.76 -10.16
C ALA A 72 -3.04 -6.28 -11.57
N GLU A 73 -2.30 -6.73 -12.59
CA GLU A 73 -2.53 -6.37 -13.99
C GLU A 73 -3.63 -7.26 -14.60
N VAL A 74 -4.87 -7.00 -14.20
CA VAL A 74 -6.07 -7.73 -14.66
C VAL A 74 -7.14 -6.76 -15.13
N ARG A 75 -8.08 -7.25 -15.95
CA ARG A 75 -9.24 -6.49 -16.43
C ARG A 75 -10.47 -6.59 -15.51
N GLU A 76 -10.51 -7.62 -14.67
CA GLU A 76 -11.62 -7.88 -13.75
C GLU A 76 -11.05 -8.33 -12.41
N ASP A 77 -11.58 -7.77 -11.32
CA ASP A 77 -11.39 -8.31 -9.98
C ASP A 77 -12.49 -9.33 -9.70
N VAL A 78 -12.15 -10.50 -9.18
CA VAL A 78 -13.07 -11.61 -8.90
C VAL A 78 -13.10 -11.97 -7.41
N ASP A 79 -14.06 -12.81 -7.02
CA ASP A 79 -14.26 -13.27 -5.64
C ASP A 79 -14.40 -12.09 -4.66
N LEU A 80 -15.22 -11.10 -5.02
CA LEU A 80 -15.53 -9.95 -4.18
C LEU A 80 -16.72 -10.28 -3.27
N ARG A 81 -16.43 -10.46 -1.98
CA ARG A 81 -17.42 -10.73 -0.93
C ARG A 81 -16.87 -10.30 0.43
N LYS A 82 -17.76 -10.25 1.43
CA LYS A 82 -17.45 -9.89 2.82
C LYS A 82 -16.24 -10.64 3.41
N GLY A 83 -16.03 -11.90 3.04
CA GLY A 83 -14.93 -12.72 3.55
C GLY A 83 -13.57 -12.48 2.87
N THR A 84 -13.52 -11.79 1.74
CA THR A 84 -12.31 -11.67 0.90
C THR A 84 -11.81 -10.24 0.77
N VAL A 85 -12.67 -9.25 1.03
CA VAL A 85 -12.35 -7.82 0.96
C VAL A 85 -12.48 -7.22 2.35
N VAL A 86 -11.39 -6.66 2.87
CA VAL A 86 -11.32 -6.28 4.31
C VAL A 86 -12.14 -5.04 4.65
N ASN A 87 -12.40 -4.17 3.69
CA ASN A 87 -13.19 -2.95 3.86
C ASN A 87 -14.65 -3.11 3.42
N TRP A 88 -15.17 -4.34 3.37
CA TRP A 88 -16.51 -4.62 2.82
C TRP A 88 -17.63 -3.78 3.46
N GLU A 89 -17.61 -3.65 4.79
CA GLU A 89 -18.62 -2.88 5.54
C GLU A 89 -18.51 -1.36 5.32
N LEU A 90 -17.45 -0.89 4.66
CA LEU A 90 -17.23 0.51 4.33
C LEU A 90 -17.60 0.84 2.87
N LEU A 91 -18.01 -0.14 2.08
CA LEU A 91 -18.41 0.07 0.69
C LEU A 91 -19.74 0.82 0.64
N GLY A 92 -19.86 1.74 -0.33
CA GLY A 92 -21.10 2.50 -0.53
C GLY A 92 -22.25 1.64 -1.04
N ASP A 93 -21.95 0.70 -1.93
CA ASP A 93 -22.92 -0.27 -2.47
C ASP A 93 -22.24 -1.64 -2.68
N PRO A 94 -22.13 -2.48 -1.63
CA PRO A 94 -21.53 -3.81 -1.75
C PRO A 94 -22.36 -4.75 -2.63
N GLY A 95 -23.65 -4.51 -2.86
CA GLY A 95 -24.51 -5.34 -3.70
C GLY A 95 -24.05 -5.33 -5.15
N ARG A 96 -23.64 -4.15 -5.66
CA ARG A 96 -23.17 -3.95 -7.04
C ARG A 96 -21.97 -4.82 -7.43
N VAL A 97 -21.12 -5.20 -6.47
CA VAL A 97 -19.91 -6.02 -6.71
C VAL A 97 -19.95 -7.38 -6.01
N GLY A 98 -20.84 -7.55 -5.03
CA GLY A 98 -21.04 -8.77 -4.24
C GLY A 98 -21.84 -9.82 -4.98
N GLU A 99 -22.61 -10.64 -4.24
CA GLU A 99 -23.34 -11.77 -4.82
C GLU A 99 -24.30 -11.35 -5.96
N GLU A 100 -25.01 -10.23 -5.80
CA GLU A 100 -25.90 -9.67 -6.82
C GLU A 100 -25.13 -9.17 -8.05
N GLY A 101 -23.96 -8.58 -7.84
CA GLY A 101 -23.01 -8.15 -8.86
C GLY A 101 -22.15 -9.27 -9.46
N GLY A 102 -22.40 -10.54 -9.09
CA GLY A 102 -21.63 -11.69 -9.58
C GLY A 102 -20.23 -11.84 -8.95
N GLY A 103 -19.95 -11.16 -7.84
CA GLY A 103 -18.69 -11.23 -7.11
C GLY A 103 -17.52 -10.61 -7.86
N LYS A 104 -17.79 -9.61 -8.70
CA LYS A 104 -16.87 -9.11 -9.72
C LYS A 104 -16.86 -7.59 -9.83
N ASN A 105 -15.73 -7.04 -10.25
CA ASN A 105 -15.57 -5.65 -10.67
C ASN A 105 -14.83 -5.61 -12.01
N VAL A 106 -15.55 -5.27 -13.08
CA VAL A 106 -14.94 -5.01 -14.39
C VAL A 106 -14.28 -3.64 -14.35
N ARG A 107 -12.97 -3.59 -14.60
CA ARG A 107 -12.20 -2.37 -14.42
C ARG A 107 -12.41 -1.39 -15.57
N GLU A 108 -12.64 -0.15 -15.18
CA GLU A 108 -12.71 1.01 -16.06
C GLU A 108 -11.47 1.89 -15.88
N THR A 109 -11.37 2.97 -16.65
CA THR A 109 -10.32 3.98 -16.45
C THR A 109 -10.42 4.58 -15.06
N ARG A 110 -9.34 4.42 -14.29
CA ARG A 110 -9.20 4.94 -12.92
C ARG A 110 -8.05 5.92 -12.86
N ILE A 111 -8.24 7.01 -12.11
CA ILE A 111 -7.21 7.99 -11.77
C ILE A 111 -7.02 7.94 -10.25
N SER A 112 -5.76 7.92 -9.79
CA SER A 112 -5.43 8.09 -8.38
C SER A 112 -4.54 9.31 -8.15
N LEU A 113 -4.88 10.06 -7.10
CA LEU A 113 -4.07 11.17 -6.61
C LEU A 113 -3.44 10.75 -5.29
N THR A 114 -2.11 10.63 -5.27
CA THR A 114 -1.35 10.18 -4.09
C THR A 114 -0.61 11.35 -3.46
N PHE A 115 -0.92 11.63 -2.20
CA PHE A 115 -0.36 12.70 -1.40
C PHE A 115 0.61 12.14 -0.37
N ARG A 116 1.81 12.72 -0.31
CA ARG A 116 2.90 12.31 0.58
C ARG A 116 3.61 13.54 1.10
N GLU A 117 3.99 13.52 2.37
CA GLU A 117 4.82 14.54 2.99
C GLU A 117 6.29 14.12 2.94
N VAL A 118 7.16 14.92 2.32
CA VAL A 118 8.61 14.64 2.25
C VAL A 118 9.27 15.09 3.55
N ARG A 119 10.04 14.21 4.19
CA ARG A 119 10.82 14.60 5.38
C ARG A 119 11.95 15.54 4.96
N ARG A 120 12.02 16.73 5.56
CA ARG A 120 13.21 17.59 5.43
C ARG A 120 14.42 16.85 6.01
N VAL A 121 15.40 16.56 5.17
CA VAL A 121 16.72 16.13 5.63
C VAL A 121 17.50 17.37 6.07
N SER A 122 17.91 17.43 7.34
CA SER A 122 18.81 18.49 7.82
C SER A 122 20.20 18.30 7.20
N ALA A 123 20.72 19.32 6.50
CA ALA A 123 22.01 19.31 5.82
C ALA A 123 23.24 19.30 6.76
N ILE A 124 23.16 18.64 7.92
CA ILE A 124 24.21 18.66 8.95
C ILE A 124 25.42 17.79 8.54
N GLY A 125 25.28 16.90 7.54
CA GLY A 125 26.40 16.10 7.02
C GLY A 125 27.41 16.86 6.14
N GLY A 126 27.05 18.02 5.60
CA GLY A 126 27.91 18.77 4.66
C GLY A 126 29.05 19.58 5.33
N LYS A 127 29.01 19.76 6.66
CA LYS A 127 29.98 20.61 7.39
C LYS A 127 30.98 19.85 8.25
N ILE A 128 30.84 18.53 8.40
CA ILE A 128 31.73 17.74 9.28
C ILE A 128 32.97 17.19 8.54
N LEU A 129 33.00 17.24 7.21
CA LEU A 129 34.12 16.71 6.40
C LEU A 129 35.03 17.80 5.77
N GLY A 130 35.13 18.96 6.42
CA GLY A 130 35.76 20.15 5.83
C GLY A 130 36.66 20.93 6.78
N LYS A 131 37.51 20.27 7.58
CA LYS A 131 38.67 20.95 8.20
C LYS A 131 39.71 19.96 8.69
N GLY A 132 40.84 19.90 7.99
CA GLY A 132 42.01 19.15 8.48
C GLY A 132 43.05 18.92 7.40
N ARG A 133 43.75 19.99 6.97
CA ARG A 133 45.17 19.98 6.58
C ARG A 133 45.61 21.40 6.20
N GLY A 134 46.00 22.14 7.23
CA GLY A 134 46.89 23.29 7.11
C GLY A 134 47.93 23.16 8.20
N GLY A 135 49.22 23.20 7.84
CA GLY A 135 50.34 23.32 8.76
C GLY A 135 51.43 22.26 8.57
N GLY A 136 52.63 22.72 8.18
CA GLY A 136 53.89 21.97 8.23
C GLY A 136 54.64 21.98 6.91
#